data_AF-A0A9P9P7M2-F1
#
_entry.id   AF-A0A9P9P7M2-F1
#
_cell.length_a   1.000
_cell.length_b   1.000
_cell.length_c   1.000
_cell.angle_alpha   90.00
_cell.angle_beta   90.00
_cell.angle_gamma   90.00
#
_symmetry.space_group_name_H-M   'P 1'
#
loop_
_entity.id
_entity.type
_entity.pdbx_description
1 polymer ?
#
loop_
_entity_poly.entity_id
_entity_poly.type
_entity_poly.pdbx_seq_one_letter_code
_entity_poly.pdbx_strand_id
1 'polypeptide(L)'
;MTTRGDVEMADATAEVQDPNDHMDLLQTNHSDAFAFSETEMLALELYDQLRELELEQSLLQAQRSDDALQEQLTIAQREAMEARAEYEIRNRITDNVLVMDPVLKAVHGGEHTGFAEKRLAPLIAENDTVSLLHGSLSTKLASSTRALSVAEEANIIANRKNRELAQKMLALAEEMKSQSGKDIEDPILREQVDAAEKELRESRKRMKTLKGILSAMIVGSGINWAADEGLTELVMDDEEDE
;
A
#
# COMPACT_ATOMS: atom_id res chain seq x y z
N MET A 1 51.91 30.94 32.48
CA MET A 1 51.10 29.79 32.92
C MET A 1 49.69 30.01 32.39
N THR A 2 49.34 29.26 31.35
CA THR A 2 48.06 29.30 30.62
C THR A 2 47.14 28.22 31.19
N THR A 3 46.03 28.60 31.82
CA THR A 3 44.95 27.67 32.16
C THR A 3 43.89 27.72 31.07
N ARG A 4 43.89 26.62 30.33
CA ARG A 4 43.09 26.23 29.17
C ARG A 4 41.77 25.64 29.69
N GLY A 5 40.63 26.08 29.18
CA GLY A 5 39.36 25.44 29.51
C GLY A 5 38.07 26.23 29.29
N ASP A 6 38.06 27.26 28.44
CA ASP A 6 36.79 27.77 27.91
C ASP A 6 36.28 26.73 26.90
N VAL A 7 35.22 26.01 27.28
CA VAL A 7 34.46 25.17 26.37
C VAL A 7 33.59 26.12 25.55
N GLU A 8 34.08 26.47 24.36
CA GLU A 8 33.27 27.11 23.33
C GLU A 8 32.08 26.19 23.02
N MET A 9 30.88 26.61 23.45
CA MET A 9 29.62 26.05 22.96
C MET A 9 29.49 26.49 21.50
N ALA A 10 30.14 25.76 20.60
CA ALA A 10 29.98 25.92 19.18
C ALA A 10 28.51 25.62 18.86
N ASP A 11 27.81 26.67 18.46
CA ASP A 11 26.45 26.63 17.91
C ASP A 11 26.45 25.61 16.77
N ALA A 12 25.78 24.48 16.99
CA ALA A 12 25.64 23.44 15.99
C ALA A 12 24.98 24.08 14.77
N THR A 13 25.72 24.17 13.68
CA THR A 13 25.25 24.69 12.40
C THR A 13 23.93 24.00 12.06
N ALA A 14 22.84 24.77 12.06
CA ALA A 14 21.54 24.31 11.61
C ALA A 14 21.67 23.91 10.14
N GLU A 15 21.93 22.62 9.90
CA GLU A 15 21.81 22.04 8.57
C GLU A 15 20.37 22.22 8.12
N VAL A 16 20.23 22.67 6.88
CA VAL A 16 18.94 22.92 6.24
C VAL A 16 18.25 21.55 6.10
N GLN A 17 17.41 21.20 7.07
CA GLN A 17 16.63 19.98 7.06
C GLN A 17 15.64 20.02 5.89
N ASP A 18 15.80 19.08 4.96
CA ASP A 18 14.77 18.74 3.98
C ASP A 18 13.53 18.25 4.77
N PRO A 19 12.32 18.82 4.57
CA PRO A 19 11.11 18.44 5.32
C PRO A 19 10.70 16.96 5.20
N ASN A 20 11.36 16.19 4.34
CA ASN A 20 11.18 14.75 4.16
C ASN A 20 12.33 13.89 4.69
N ASP A 21 13.42 14.46 5.22
CA ASP A 21 14.52 13.67 5.75
C ASP A 21 14.25 13.30 7.21
N HIS A 22 13.59 12.16 7.39
CA HIS A 22 13.26 11.59 8.71
C HIS A 22 14.32 10.61 9.20
N MET A 23 15.42 10.42 8.45
CA MET A 23 16.45 9.44 8.77
C MET A 23 17.21 9.79 10.06
N ASP A 24 17.36 11.08 10.36
CA ASP A 24 18.00 11.55 11.58
C ASP A 24 17.19 11.28 12.85
N LEU A 25 15.86 11.17 12.74
CA LEU A 25 14.98 10.82 13.87
C LEU A 25 15.06 9.34 14.26
N LEU A 26 15.66 8.51 13.40
CA LEU A 26 15.89 7.09 13.64
C LEU A 26 17.32 6.79 14.12
N GLN A 27 18.20 7.80 14.19
CA GLN A 27 19.56 7.63 14.70
C GLN A 27 19.53 7.61 16.24
N THR A 28 19.37 6.42 16.80
CA THR A 28 19.25 6.20 18.24
C THR A 28 20.62 6.28 18.93
N ASN A 29 21.00 7.49 19.37
CA ASN A 29 22.15 7.69 20.26
C ASN A 29 21.97 7.04 21.65
N HIS A 30 20.76 6.56 21.95
CA HIS A 30 20.37 5.94 23.23
C HIS A 30 20.42 4.41 23.23
N SER A 31 21.07 3.78 22.25
CA SER A 31 21.21 2.32 22.14
C SER A 31 21.90 1.67 23.36
N ASP A 32 22.80 2.39 24.04
CA ASP A 32 23.44 1.94 25.29
C ASP A 32 22.52 2.00 26.53
N ALA A 33 21.32 2.58 26.41
CA ALA A 33 20.40 2.69 27.54
C ALA A 33 19.75 1.35 27.95
N PHE A 34 19.88 0.27 27.16
CA PHE A 34 19.15 -0.98 27.40
C PHE A 34 19.92 -2.25 27.02
N ALA A 35 21.26 -2.26 27.12
CA ALA A 35 21.96 -3.55 27.20
C ALA A 35 21.51 -4.26 28.49
N PHE A 36 20.58 -5.21 28.36
CA PHE A 36 20.12 -6.03 29.48
C PHE A 36 21.30 -6.84 30.03
N SER A 37 21.39 -6.92 31.34
CA SER A 37 22.25 -7.91 31.97
C SER A 37 21.78 -9.32 31.60
N GLU A 38 22.70 -10.29 31.60
CA GLU A 38 22.35 -11.69 31.32
C GLU A 38 21.23 -12.21 32.25
N THR A 39 21.17 -11.70 33.47
CA THR A 39 20.11 -12.03 34.45
C THR A 39 18.75 -11.44 34.08
N GLU A 40 18.71 -10.22 33.56
CA GLU A 40 17.46 -9.59 33.10
C GLU A 40 16.94 -10.29 31.84
N MET A 41 17.85 -10.65 30.93
CA MET A 41 17.50 -11.40 29.72
C MET A 41 16.93 -12.78 30.07
N LEU A 42 17.56 -13.51 31.00
CA LEU A 42 17.05 -14.79 31.50
C LEU A 42 15.68 -14.63 32.18
N ALA A 43 15.47 -13.55 32.94
CA ALA A 43 14.19 -13.30 33.61
C ALA A 43 13.06 -13.06 32.59
N LEU A 44 13.35 -12.37 31.48
CA LEU A 44 12.39 -12.15 30.39
C LEU A 44 12.08 -13.45 29.66
N GLU A 45 13.09 -14.27 29.34
CA GLU A 45 12.87 -15.59 28.72
C GLU A 45 12.00 -16.50 29.60
N LEU A 46 12.24 -16.51 30.92
CA LEU A 46 11.42 -17.28 31.86
C LEU A 46 9.99 -16.74 31.97
N TYR A 47 9.79 -15.43 31.85
CA TYR A 47 8.46 -14.82 31.82
C TYR A 47 7.68 -15.26 30.58
N ASP A 48 8.32 -15.24 29.40
CA ASP A 48 7.70 -15.67 28.14
C ASP A 48 7.33 -17.16 28.19
N GLN A 49 8.22 -18.01 28.70
CA GLN A 49 7.95 -19.44 28.91
C GLN A 49 6.79 -19.67 29.88
N LEU A 50 6.71 -18.90 30.97
CA LEU A 50 5.62 -19.02 31.94
C LEU A 50 4.28 -18.63 31.31
N ARG A 51 4.26 -17.59 30.47
CA ARG A 51 3.04 -17.18 29.75
C ARG A 51 2.56 -18.22 28.76
N GLU A 52 3.47 -18.84 28.02
CA GLU A 52 3.15 -19.94 27.10
C GLU A 52 2.54 -21.14 27.86
N LEU A 53 3.14 -21.54 28.98
CA LEU A 53 2.63 -22.63 29.81
C LEU A 53 1.25 -22.34 30.42
N GLU A 54 0.99 -21.09 30.84
CA GLU A 54 -0.34 -20.69 31.32
C GLU A 54 -1.41 -20.83 30.23
N LEU A 55 -1.07 -20.47 28.98
CA LEU A 55 -1.96 -20.62 27.84
C LEU A 55 -2.22 -22.10 27.54
N GLU A 56 -1.17 -22.91 27.46
CA GLU A 56 -1.30 -24.36 27.26
C GLU A 56 -2.18 -25.00 28.34
N GLN A 57 -2.00 -24.60 29.60
CA GLN A 57 -2.83 -25.09 30.70
C GLN A 57 -4.30 -24.71 30.51
N SER A 58 -4.61 -23.47 30.13
CA SER A 58 -6.00 -23.04 29.88
C SER A 58 -6.65 -23.81 28.72
N LEU A 59 -5.89 -24.11 27.67
CA LEU A 59 -6.37 -24.87 26.51
C LEU A 59 -6.60 -26.34 26.86
N LEU A 60 -5.67 -26.96 27.60
CA LEU A 60 -5.82 -28.33 28.08
C LEU A 60 -6.98 -28.48 29.08
N GLN A 61 -7.23 -27.46 29.91
CA GLN A 61 -8.37 -27.45 30.82
C GLN A 61 -9.70 -27.37 30.05
N ALA A 62 -9.76 -26.56 28.98
CA ALA A 62 -10.92 -26.50 28.08
C ALA A 62 -11.09 -27.80 27.26
N GLN A 63 -10.01 -28.50 26.95
CA GLN A 63 -10.07 -29.78 26.20
C GLN A 63 -10.49 -30.97 27.06
N ARG A 64 -10.16 -30.98 28.36
CA ARG A 64 -10.48 -32.10 29.26
C ARG A 64 -11.96 -32.17 29.68
N SER A 65 -12.79 -31.21 29.31
CA SER A 65 -14.18 -31.14 29.79
C SER A 65 -15.22 -31.88 28.96
N ASP A 66 -14.92 -32.48 27.79
CA ASP A 66 -15.96 -33.22 27.04
C ASP A 66 -15.43 -34.28 26.05
N ASP A 67 -15.93 -35.52 26.20
CA ASP A 67 -15.75 -36.67 25.30
C ASP A 67 -17.13 -37.11 24.74
N ALA A 68 -17.74 -36.32 23.86
CA ALA A 68 -18.82 -36.76 22.96
C ALA A 68 -18.90 -35.93 21.66
N LEU A 69 -19.64 -36.45 20.69
CA LEU A 69 -19.66 -36.12 19.26
C LEU A 69 -19.82 -34.63 18.88
N GLN A 70 -19.20 -34.26 17.75
CA GLN A 70 -19.33 -33.12 16.80
C GLN A 70 -20.10 -31.83 17.19
N GLU A 71 -21.27 -31.92 17.83
CA GLU A 71 -22.00 -30.77 18.37
C GLU A 71 -21.33 -30.23 19.64
N GLN A 72 -20.71 -31.09 20.44
CA GLN A 72 -19.83 -30.65 21.52
C GLN A 72 -18.53 -30.04 20.98
N LEU A 73 -18.08 -30.42 19.78
CA LEU A 73 -16.88 -29.83 19.16
C LEU A 73 -17.10 -28.37 18.76
N THR A 74 -18.29 -28.01 18.28
CA THR A 74 -18.61 -26.61 17.96
C THR A 74 -18.77 -25.75 19.22
N ILE A 75 -19.33 -26.33 20.30
CA ILE A 75 -19.42 -25.67 21.61
C ILE A 75 -18.02 -25.51 22.23
N ALA A 76 -17.21 -26.57 22.27
CA ALA A 76 -15.84 -26.54 22.77
C ALA A 76 -14.94 -25.60 21.95
N GLN A 77 -15.11 -25.54 20.62
CA GLN A 77 -14.38 -24.57 19.79
C GLN A 77 -14.76 -23.13 20.14
N ARG A 78 -16.05 -22.87 20.38
CA ARG A 78 -16.53 -21.55 20.79
C ARG A 78 -16.01 -21.18 22.17
N GLU A 79 -16.08 -22.09 23.13
CA GLU A 79 -15.58 -21.90 24.49
C GLU A 79 -14.05 -21.71 24.51
N ALA A 80 -13.30 -22.47 23.70
CA ALA A 80 -11.85 -22.29 23.55
C ALA A 80 -11.51 -20.92 22.91
N MET A 81 -12.28 -20.47 21.92
CA MET A 81 -12.10 -19.14 21.33
C MET A 81 -12.45 -18.02 22.32
N GLU A 82 -13.48 -18.20 23.14
CA GLU A 82 -13.87 -17.27 24.20
C GLU A 82 -12.80 -17.21 25.30
N ALA A 83 -12.31 -18.36 25.77
CA ALA A 83 -11.22 -18.43 26.74
C ALA A 83 -9.92 -17.81 26.20
N ARG A 84 -9.60 -18.02 24.91
CA ARG A 84 -8.45 -17.37 24.27
C ARG A 84 -8.61 -15.86 24.21
N ALA A 85 -9.79 -15.37 23.82
CA ALA A 85 -10.08 -13.95 23.78
C ALA A 85 -10.01 -13.32 25.19
N GLU A 86 -10.54 -14.00 26.20
CA GLU A 86 -10.46 -13.57 27.60
C GLU A 86 -9.01 -13.51 28.09
N TYR A 87 -8.22 -14.55 27.82
CA TYR A 87 -6.79 -14.57 28.16
C TYR A 87 -6.03 -13.43 27.48
N GLU A 88 -6.26 -13.21 26.18
CA GLU A 88 -5.61 -12.16 25.41
C GLU A 88 -5.96 -10.77 25.97
N ILE A 89 -7.24 -10.53 26.28
CA ILE A 89 -7.69 -9.28 26.90
C ILE A 89 -7.05 -9.11 28.28
N ARG A 90 -7.04 -10.14 29.13
CA ARG A 90 -6.42 -10.10 30.46
C ARG A 90 -4.93 -9.80 30.37
N ASN A 91 -4.23 -10.44 29.43
CA ASN A 91 -2.81 -10.23 29.23
C ASN A 91 -2.55 -8.79 28.78
N ARG A 92 -3.31 -8.30 27.80
CA ARG A 92 -3.22 -6.91 27.33
C ARG A 92 -3.48 -5.89 28.42
N ILE A 93 -4.46 -6.12 29.30
CA ILE A 93 -4.71 -5.25 30.46
C ILE A 93 -3.52 -5.27 31.40
N THR A 94 -2.98 -6.45 31.70
CA THR A 94 -1.84 -6.62 32.61
C THR A 94 -0.60 -5.91 32.05
N ASP A 95 -0.29 -6.14 30.77
CA ASP A 95 0.83 -5.51 30.08
C ASP A 95 0.69 -3.99 30.05
N ASN A 96 -0.51 -3.47 29.74
CA ASN A 96 -0.76 -2.03 29.77
C ASN A 96 -0.53 -1.43 31.17
N VAL A 97 -0.99 -2.09 32.23
CA VAL A 97 -0.78 -1.61 33.60
C VAL A 97 0.71 -1.65 33.98
N LEU A 98 1.43 -2.70 33.59
CA LEU A 98 2.86 -2.86 33.85
C LEU A 98 3.71 -1.82 33.11
N VAL A 99 3.34 -1.44 31.88
CA VAL A 99 4.07 -0.44 31.08
C VAL A 99 3.70 0.99 31.49
N MET A 100 2.45 1.25 31.88
CA MET A 100 1.97 2.61 32.15
C MET A 100 2.65 3.24 33.38
N ASP A 101 2.90 2.50 34.46
CA ASP A 101 3.53 3.05 35.67
C ASP A 101 4.97 3.55 35.43
N PRO A 102 5.88 2.77 34.81
CA PRO A 102 7.20 3.26 34.40
C PRO A 102 7.14 4.44 33.42
N VAL A 103 6.22 4.44 32.46
CA VAL A 103 6.06 5.54 31.48
C VAL A 103 5.63 6.83 32.17
N LEU A 104 4.63 6.78 33.05
CA LEU A 104 4.18 7.95 33.81
C LEU A 104 5.29 8.50 34.70
N LYS A 105 6.05 7.62 35.35
CA LYS A 105 7.21 8.02 36.18
C LYS A 105 8.34 8.63 35.35
N ALA A 106 8.59 8.11 34.16
CA ALA A 106 9.59 8.61 33.22
C ALA A 106 9.24 10.01 32.71
N VAL A 107 7.97 10.26 32.39
CA VAL A 107 7.49 11.55 31.86
C VAL A 107 7.36 12.60 32.96
N HIS A 108 6.83 12.25 34.13
CA HIS A 108 6.49 13.23 35.17
C HIS A 108 7.59 13.45 36.23
N GLY A 109 8.59 12.57 36.31
CA GLY A 109 9.83 12.79 37.08
C GLY A 109 9.63 13.15 38.57
N GLY A 110 8.94 12.31 39.33
CA GLY A 110 8.73 12.50 40.77
C GLY A 110 9.92 12.09 41.65
N GLU A 111 9.83 12.38 42.96
CA GLU A 111 10.85 11.98 43.95
C GLU A 111 11.06 10.46 44.05
N HIS A 112 10.04 9.68 43.68
CA HIS A 112 10.07 8.21 43.67
C HIS A 112 10.44 7.62 42.30
N THR A 113 10.79 8.45 41.31
CA THR A 113 11.22 7.96 39.99
C THR A 113 12.66 7.43 40.09
N GLY A 114 12.83 6.12 39.92
CA GLY A 114 14.12 5.46 39.91
C GLY A 114 14.99 5.83 38.70
N PHE A 115 16.24 5.36 38.71
CA PHE A 115 17.18 5.60 37.62
C PHE A 115 16.76 4.88 36.32
N ALA A 116 16.16 3.70 36.44
CA ALA A 116 15.69 2.93 35.30
C ALA A 116 14.58 3.67 34.53
N GLU A 117 13.63 4.27 35.24
CA GLU A 117 12.52 5.02 34.65
C GLU A 117 13.01 6.31 33.99
N LYS A 118 14.00 7.00 34.57
CA LYS A 118 14.58 8.22 33.96
C LYS A 118 15.27 7.95 32.62
N ARG A 119 15.83 6.75 32.44
CA ARG A 119 16.47 6.34 31.16
C ARG A 119 15.45 6.11 30.04
N LEU A 120 14.17 5.89 30.37
CA LEU A 120 13.12 5.69 29.37
C LEU A 120 12.68 7.01 28.70
N ALA A 121 12.87 8.15 29.34
CA ALA A 121 12.42 9.46 28.84
C ALA A 121 12.83 9.79 27.38
N PRO A 122 14.10 9.63 26.95
CA PRO A 122 14.48 9.89 25.57
C PRO A 122 13.79 8.95 24.56
N LEU A 123 13.61 7.67 24.90
CA LEU A 123 12.91 6.72 24.03
C LEU A 123 11.42 7.02 23.92
N ILE A 124 10.79 7.48 25.00
CA ILE A 124 9.38 7.91 24.98
C ILE A 124 9.24 9.12 24.05
N ALA A 125 10.14 10.10 24.15
CA ALA A 125 10.14 11.25 23.25
C ALA A 125 10.35 10.85 21.79
N GLU A 126 11.30 9.94 21.51
CA GLU A 126 11.51 9.37 20.17
C GLU A 126 10.25 8.65 19.67
N ASN A 127 9.65 7.79 20.49
CA ASN A 127 8.42 7.08 20.14
C ASN A 127 7.25 8.04 19.85
N ASP A 128 7.09 9.10 20.63
CA ASP A 128 6.07 10.12 20.43
C ASP A 128 6.28 10.85 19.10
N THR A 129 7.53 11.20 18.75
CA THR A 129 7.85 11.85 17.47
C THR A 129 7.55 10.95 16.28
N VAL A 130 7.93 9.68 16.35
CA VAL A 130 7.63 8.67 15.32
C VAL A 130 6.12 8.45 15.20
N SER A 131 5.40 8.36 16.32
CA SER A 131 3.95 8.19 16.34
C SER A 131 3.21 9.38 15.72
N LEU A 132 3.67 10.61 15.99
CA LEU A 132 3.14 11.82 15.38
C LEU A 132 3.36 11.82 13.86
N LEU A 133 4.58 11.50 13.41
CA LEU A 133 4.90 11.42 11.99
C LEU A 133 4.07 10.33 11.30
N HIS A 134 3.99 9.15 11.89
CA HIS A 134 3.17 8.04 11.39
C HIS A 134 1.70 8.46 11.26
N GLY A 135 1.14 9.18 12.24
CA GLY A 135 -0.22 9.72 12.17
C GLY A 135 -0.40 10.72 11.02
N SER A 136 0.58 11.59 10.81
CA SER A 136 0.57 12.57 9.71
C SER A 136 0.65 11.89 8.34
N LEU A 137 1.52 10.90 8.18
CA LEU A 137 1.71 10.14 6.94
C LEU A 137 0.49 9.27 6.65
N SER A 138 -0.07 8.61 7.66
CA SER A 138 -1.31 7.83 7.54
C SER A 138 -2.48 8.71 7.09
N THR A 139 -2.57 9.94 7.62
CA THR A 139 -3.60 10.90 7.22
C THR A 139 -3.40 11.35 5.77
N LYS A 140 -2.16 11.68 5.37
CA LYS A 140 -1.81 12.02 3.99
C LYS A 140 -2.13 10.87 3.04
N LEU A 141 -1.74 9.64 3.38
CA LEU A 141 -2.05 8.43 2.62
C LEU A 141 -3.56 8.28 2.46
N ALA A 142 -4.32 8.31 3.55
CA ALA A 142 -5.78 8.19 3.50
C ALA A 142 -6.42 9.29 2.64
N SER A 143 -5.89 10.52 2.67
CA SER A 143 -6.37 11.60 1.80
C SER A 143 -6.05 11.36 0.32
N SER A 144 -4.84 10.86 0.02
CA SER A 144 -4.40 10.55 -1.34
C SER A 144 -5.19 9.38 -1.93
N THR A 145 -5.44 8.33 -1.14
CA THR A 145 -6.28 7.20 -1.55
C THR A 145 -7.71 7.64 -1.87
N ARG A 146 -8.29 8.54 -1.06
CA ARG A 146 -9.62 9.11 -1.36
C ARG A 146 -9.60 9.93 -2.64
N ALA A 147 -8.59 10.78 -2.84
CA ALA A 147 -8.48 11.59 -4.06
C ALA A 147 -8.31 10.70 -5.31
N LEU A 148 -7.52 9.64 -5.21
CA LEU A 148 -7.34 8.65 -6.27
C LEU A 148 -8.66 7.95 -6.61
N SER A 149 -9.39 7.45 -5.60
CA SER A 149 -10.68 6.78 -5.81
C SER A 149 -11.72 7.69 -6.49
N VAL A 150 -11.77 8.98 -6.12
CA VAL A 150 -12.64 9.96 -6.79
C VAL A 150 -12.20 10.20 -8.24
N ALA A 151 -10.89 10.28 -8.49
CA ALA A 151 -10.36 10.45 -9.84
C ALA A 151 -10.63 9.22 -10.72
N GLU A 152 -10.53 8.01 -10.17
CA GLU A 152 -10.86 6.76 -10.84
C GLU A 152 -12.34 6.69 -11.22
N GLU A 153 -13.24 7.04 -10.29
CA GLU A 153 -14.68 7.09 -10.57
C GLU A 153 -14.99 8.09 -11.71
N ALA A 154 -14.41 9.29 -11.64
CA ALA A 154 -14.56 10.29 -12.69
C ALA A 154 -14.01 9.79 -14.05
N ASN A 155 -12.89 9.07 -14.04
CA ASN A 155 -12.29 8.48 -15.24
C ASN A 155 -13.21 7.41 -15.85
N ILE A 156 -13.76 6.50 -15.04
CA ILE A 156 -14.73 5.48 -15.48
C ILE A 156 -15.94 6.13 -16.15
N ILE A 157 -16.49 7.18 -15.53
CA ILE A 157 -17.64 7.92 -16.07
C ILE A 157 -17.26 8.60 -17.40
N ALA A 158 -16.08 9.23 -17.47
CA ALA A 158 -15.59 9.87 -18.69
C ALA A 158 -15.37 8.88 -19.83
N ASN A 159 -14.74 7.73 -19.55
CA ASN A 159 -14.52 6.66 -20.51
C ASN A 159 -15.83 6.07 -21.03
N ARG A 160 -16.82 5.89 -20.16
CA ARG A 160 -18.16 5.46 -20.58
C ARG A 160 -18.79 6.46 -21.55
N LYS A 161 -18.73 7.76 -21.25
CA LYS A 161 -19.24 8.81 -22.15
C LYS A 161 -18.48 8.85 -23.48
N ASN A 162 -17.16 8.69 -23.45
CA ASN A 162 -16.34 8.64 -24.66
C ASN A 162 -16.73 7.45 -25.53
N ARG A 163 -16.98 6.27 -24.93
CA ARG A 163 -17.47 5.09 -25.66
C ARG A 163 -18.86 5.34 -26.27
N GLU A 164 -19.78 5.93 -25.53
CA GLU A 164 -21.12 6.28 -26.04
C GLU A 164 -21.05 7.29 -27.20
N LEU A 165 -20.18 8.30 -27.10
CA LEU A 165 -19.96 9.28 -28.17
C LEU A 165 -19.29 8.65 -29.40
N ALA A 166 -18.31 7.77 -29.21
CA ALA A 166 -17.66 7.04 -30.29
C ALA A 166 -18.66 6.14 -31.03
N GLN A 167 -19.54 5.44 -30.31
CA GLN A 167 -20.63 4.67 -30.91
C GLN A 167 -21.59 5.56 -31.73
N LYS A 168 -21.97 6.73 -31.20
CA LYS A 168 -22.79 7.70 -31.95
C LYS A 168 -22.08 8.21 -33.20
N MET A 169 -20.78 8.51 -33.12
CA MET A 169 -19.98 8.93 -34.27
C MET A 169 -19.91 7.84 -35.34
N LEU A 170 -19.72 6.58 -34.94
CA LEU A 170 -19.73 5.44 -35.86
C LEU A 170 -21.10 5.29 -36.53
N ALA A 171 -22.19 5.35 -35.76
CA ALA A 171 -23.54 5.29 -36.32
C ALA A 171 -23.83 6.43 -37.31
N LEU A 172 -23.41 7.66 -37.00
CA LEU A 172 -23.54 8.81 -37.90
C LEU A 172 -22.66 8.66 -39.15
N ALA A 173 -21.46 8.10 -39.02
CA ALA A 173 -20.59 7.82 -40.16
C ALA A 173 -21.17 6.72 -41.07
N GLU A 174 -21.79 5.69 -40.49
CA GLU A 174 -22.52 4.66 -41.23
C GLU A 174 -23.74 5.24 -41.96
N GLU A 175 -24.52 6.09 -41.28
CA GLU A 175 -25.66 6.78 -41.88
C GLU A 175 -25.19 7.65 -43.06
N MET A 176 -24.13 8.44 -42.88
CA MET A 176 -23.56 9.27 -43.95
C MET A 176 -23.05 8.43 -45.13
N LYS A 177 -22.37 7.30 -44.87
CA LYS A 177 -21.94 6.36 -45.93
C LYS A 177 -23.13 5.76 -46.68
N SER A 178 -24.22 5.46 -45.97
CA SER A 178 -25.44 4.90 -46.56
C SER A 178 -26.18 5.91 -47.45
N GLN A 179 -26.15 7.19 -47.08
CA GLN A 179 -26.70 8.31 -47.84
C GLN A 179 -25.83 8.61 -49.07
N SER A 180 -24.51 8.68 -48.91
CA SER A 180 -23.58 8.97 -50.03
C SER A 180 -23.57 7.90 -51.12
N GLY A 181 -23.87 6.63 -50.80
CA GLY A 181 -23.89 5.56 -51.80
C GLY A 181 -25.18 5.47 -52.64
N LYS A 182 -26.29 6.04 -52.17
CA LYS A 182 -27.62 5.84 -52.76
C LYS A 182 -28.27 7.12 -53.30
N ASP A 183 -27.90 8.29 -52.80
CA ASP A 183 -28.56 9.57 -53.13
C ASP A 183 -27.76 10.47 -54.11
N ILE A 184 -26.63 10.01 -54.66
CA ILE A 184 -25.90 10.79 -55.66
C ILE A 184 -26.57 10.63 -57.03
N GLU A 185 -27.41 11.60 -57.42
CA GLU A 185 -28.03 11.68 -58.75
C GLU A 185 -27.01 12.02 -59.86
N ASP A 186 -25.88 12.65 -59.51
CA ASP A 186 -24.88 13.15 -60.46
C ASP A 186 -23.78 12.08 -60.76
N PRO A 187 -23.64 11.60 -62.00
CA PRO A 187 -22.75 10.48 -62.34
C PRO A 187 -21.26 10.78 -62.13
N ILE A 188 -20.85 12.06 -62.25
CA ILE A 188 -19.45 12.49 -62.07
C ILE A 188 -19.04 12.43 -60.59
N LEU A 189 -19.94 12.83 -59.69
CA LEU A 189 -19.69 12.78 -58.25
C LEU A 189 -19.60 11.34 -57.75
N ARG A 190 -20.40 10.43 -58.33
CA ARG A 190 -20.35 9.01 -58.01
C ARG A 190 -19.02 8.37 -58.39
N GLU A 191 -18.47 8.69 -59.56
CA GLU A 191 -17.16 8.19 -60.00
C GLU A 191 -16.01 8.72 -59.13
N GLN A 192 -16.10 9.96 -58.63
CA GLN A 192 -15.12 10.52 -57.69
C GLN A 192 -15.18 9.86 -56.31
N VAL A 193 -16.39 9.55 -55.82
CA VAL A 193 -16.57 8.80 -54.56
C VAL A 193 -16.01 7.38 -54.69
N ASP A 194 -16.31 6.68 -55.80
CA ASP A 194 -15.77 5.34 -56.05
C ASP A 194 -14.23 5.33 -56.17
N ALA A 195 -13.64 6.37 -56.75
CA ALA A 195 -12.19 6.54 -56.82
C ALA A 195 -11.58 6.75 -55.42
N ALA A 196 -12.20 7.60 -54.60
CA ALA A 196 -11.76 7.84 -53.22
C ALA A 196 -11.91 6.59 -52.33
N GLU A 197 -12.98 5.80 -52.50
CA GLU A 197 -13.16 4.54 -51.78
C GLU A 197 -12.09 3.50 -52.16
N LYS A 198 -11.70 3.44 -53.45
CA LYS A 198 -10.58 2.58 -53.89
C LYS A 198 -9.26 3.01 -53.25
N GLU A 199 -8.97 4.31 -53.20
CA GLU A 199 -7.76 4.83 -52.56
C GLU A 199 -7.74 4.55 -51.05
N LEU A 200 -8.87 4.68 -50.37
CA LEU A 200 -9.01 4.32 -48.95
C LEU A 200 -8.80 2.81 -48.72
N ARG A 201 -9.30 1.96 -49.63
CA ARG A 201 -9.07 0.51 -49.55
C ARG A 201 -7.61 0.15 -49.77
N GLU A 202 -6.91 0.86 -50.65
CA GLU A 202 -5.47 0.71 -50.83
C GLU A 202 -4.67 1.18 -49.62
N SER A 203 -5.03 2.32 -49.02
CA SER A 203 -4.35 2.83 -47.82
C SER A 203 -4.54 1.92 -46.62
N ARG A 204 -5.74 1.37 -46.40
CA ARG A 204 -6.01 0.35 -45.37
C ARG A 204 -5.17 -0.91 -45.57
N LYS A 205 -5.04 -1.40 -46.81
CA LYS A 205 -4.16 -2.54 -47.13
C LYS A 205 -2.71 -2.23 -46.76
N ARG A 206 -2.21 -1.04 -47.11
CA ARG A 206 -0.85 -0.60 -46.76
C ARG A 206 -0.65 -0.50 -45.25
N MET A 207 -1.63 0.03 -44.52
CA MET A 207 -1.60 0.10 -43.06
C MET A 207 -1.57 -1.29 -42.42
N LYS A 208 -2.38 -2.25 -42.92
CA LYS A 208 -2.35 -3.64 -42.45
C LYS A 208 -0.99 -4.29 -42.69
N THR A 209 -0.38 -4.06 -43.86
CA THR A 209 0.97 -4.56 -44.13
C THR A 209 2.03 -3.93 -43.22
N LEU A 210 1.93 -2.63 -42.93
CA LEU A 210 2.86 -1.95 -42.03
C LEU A 210 2.70 -2.41 -40.58
N LYS A 211 1.47 -2.59 -40.09
CA LYS A 211 1.19 -3.13 -38.75
C LYS A 211 1.76 -4.54 -38.60
N GLY A 212 1.55 -5.41 -39.60
CA GLY A 212 2.13 -6.76 -39.61
C GLY A 212 3.66 -6.77 -39.60
N ILE A 213 4.31 -5.86 -40.35
CA ILE A 213 5.78 -5.73 -40.36
C ILE A 213 6.29 -5.20 -39.01
N LEU A 214 5.63 -4.20 -38.42
CA LEU A 214 6.01 -3.64 -37.12
C LEU A 214 5.84 -4.67 -35.99
N SER A 215 4.73 -5.40 -35.96
CA SER A 215 4.50 -6.47 -34.99
C SER A 215 5.57 -7.56 -35.11
N ALA A 216 5.87 -8.02 -36.33
CA ALA A 216 6.95 -8.98 -36.57
C ALA A 216 8.34 -8.45 -36.15
N MET A 217 8.61 -7.16 -36.35
CA MET A 217 9.86 -6.52 -35.93
C MET A 217 9.97 -6.44 -34.40
N ILE A 218 8.90 -6.04 -33.71
CA ILE A 218 8.87 -5.94 -32.24
C ILE A 218 9.04 -7.32 -31.60
N VAL A 219 8.28 -8.32 -32.06
CA VAL A 219 8.41 -9.71 -31.58
C VAL A 219 9.79 -10.29 -31.91
N GLY A 220 10.31 -10.04 -33.11
CA GLY A 220 11.63 -10.51 -33.55
C GLY A 220 12.82 -9.81 -32.87
N SER A 221 12.62 -8.63 -32.28
CA SER A 221 13.67 -7.87 -31.59
C SER A 221 14.04 -8.41 -30.20
N GLY A 222 13.19 -9.27 -29.61
CA GLY A 222 13.38 -9.80 -28.26
C GLY A 222 13.10 -8.81 -27.13
N ILE A 223 12.52 -7.63 -27.43
CA ILE A 223 12.01 -6.70 -26.42
C ILE A 223 10.83 -7.35 -25.68
N ASN A 224 10.73 -7.16 -24.36
CA ASN A 224 9.63 -7.67 -23.54
C ASN A 224 8.36 -6.82 -23.76
N TRP A 225 7.75 -6.98 -24.92
CA TRP A 225 6.57 -6.23 -25.36
C TRP A 225 5.33 -6.54 -24.52
N ALA A 226 5.25 -7.69 -23.85
CA ALA A 226 4.12 -8.08 -22.99
C ALA A 226 4.09 -7.35 -21.63
N ALA A 227 5.16 -6.64 -21.27
CA ALA A 227 5.22 -5.83 -20.05
C ALA A 227 4.84 -4.35 -20.29
N ASP A 228 4.73 -3.94 -21.56
CA ASP A 228 4.36 -2.58 -21.97
C ASP A 228 3.01 -2.64 -22.68
N GLU A 229 1.99 -2.01 -22.10
CA GLU A 229 0.62 -1.95 -22.63
C GLU A 229 0.59 -1.41 -24.07
N GLY A 230 1.43 -0.42 -24.39
CA GLY A 230 1.45 0.19 -25.72
C GLY A 230 2.09 -0.71 -26.78
N LEU A 231 3.06 -1.54 -26.40
CA LEU A 231 3.63 -2.55 -27.29
C LEU A 231 2.72 -3.79 -27.40
N THR A 232 1.98 -4.10 -26.34
CA THR A 232 1.00 -5.19 -26.31
C THR A 232 -0.14 -4.90 -27.29
N GLU A 233 -0.72 -3.69 -27.26
CA GLU A 233 -1.75 -3.25 -28.22
C GLU A 233 -1.25 -3.22 -29.67
N LEU A 234 0.02 -2.85 -29.89
CA LEU A 234 0.58 -2.79 -31.23
C LEU A 234 0.87 -4.18 -31.83
N VAL A 235 1.19 -5.16 -30.98
CA VAL A 235 1.51 -6.55 -31.37
C VAL A 235 0.26 -7.42 -31.45
N MET A 236 -0.69 -7.27 -30.52
CA MET A 236 -1.96 -7.96 -30.58
C MET A 236 -2.84 -7.32 -31.66
N ASP A 237 -3.19 -8.12 -32.67
CA ASP A 237 -4.31 -7.76 -33.55
C ASP A 237 -5.59 -8.09 -32.80
N ASP A 238 -6.36 -7.07 -32.42
CA ASP A 238 -7.77 -7.28 -32.07
C ASP A 238 -8.42 -7.92 -33.30
N GLU A 239 -8.69 -9.22 -33.22
CA GLU A 239 -9.46 -9.98 -34.19
C GLU A 239 -10.92 -9.50 -34.15
N GLU A 240 -11.18 -8.29 -34.66
CA GLU A 240 -12.52 -7.84 -35.03
C GLU A 240 -12.45 -7.34 -36.47
N ASP A 241 -12.56 -8.25 -37.44
CA ASP A 241 -12.94 -7.95 -38.83
C ASP A 241 -13.28 -9.26 -39.57
N GLU A 242 -14.40 -9.90 -39.19
CA GLU A 242 -15.29 -10.57 -40.15
C GLU A 242 -16.37 -9.58 -40.61
#